data_AF-A8U4H2-F1
#
_entry.id   AF-A8U4H2-F1
#
_cell.length_a   1.000
_cell.length_b   1.000
_cell.length_c   1.000
_cell.angle_alpha   90.00
_cell.angle_beta   90.00
_cell.angle_gamma   90.00
#
_symmetry.space_group_name_H-M   'P 1'
#
loop_
_entity.id
_entity.type
_entity.pdbx_description
1 polymer ?
#
loop_
_entity_poly.entity_id
_entity_poly.type
_entity_poly.pdbx_seq_one_letter_code
_entity_poly.pdbx_strand_id
1 'polypeptide(L)'
;MGDFHHDIATEFPELSDRIHVLKTGDAHFARLFDEYHQIDKQVARIEQEIEPTSDDHADALKRQRLQLKDQLFDMLRATPA
;
A
#
# COMPACT_ATOMS: atom_id res chain seq x y z
N MET A 1 1.84 -10.62 -18.45
CA MET A 1 2.74 -10.71 -17.28
C MET A 1 1.90 -10.28 -16.09
N GLY A 2 1.67 -11.22 -15.17
CA GLY A 2 0.62 -11.11 -14.16
C GLY A 2 0.94 -10.05 -13.13
N ASP A 3 0.21 -8.94 -13.23
CA ASP A 3 0.01 -7.95 -12.18
C ASP A 3 -0.78 -8.63 -11.05
N PHE A 4 -0.16 -9.57 -10.32
CA PHE A 4 -0.69 -10.04 -9.04
C PHE A 4 -0.31 -9.00 -7.99
N HIS A 5 -0.83 -7.80 -8.20
CA HIS A 5 -0.75 -6.71 -7.25
C HIS A 5 -1.66 -7.09 -6.08
N HIS A 6 -1.05 -7.49 -4.97
CA HIS A 6 -1.70 -7.53 -3.65
C HIS A 6 -1.84 -6.08 -3.17
N ASP A 7 -2.53 -5.27 -3.97
CA ASP A 7 -2.75 -3.88 -3.69
C ASP A 7 -4.05 -3.70 -2.91
N ILE A 8 -4.17 -2.55 -2.26
CA ILE A 8 -5.40 -2.16 -1.57
C ILE A 8 -6.63 -2.22 -2.51
N ALA A 9 -6.41 -2.11 -3.82
CA ALA A 9 -7.43 -2.27 -4.86
C ALA A 9 -7.98 -3.71 -5.00
N THR A 10 -7.16 -4.72 -4.71
CA THR A 10 -7.53 -6.14 -4.74
C THR A 10 -8.23 -6.54 -3.43
N GLU A 11 -7.80 -5.97 -2.30
CA GLU A 11 -8.46 -6.16 -0.99
C GLU A 11 -9.83 -5.46 -0.93
N PHE A 12 -9.99 -4.34 -1.64
CA PHE A 12 -11.22 -3.56 -1.67
C PHE A 12 -11.71 -3.34 -3.12
N PRO A 13 -12.28 -4.37 -3.78
CA PRO A 13 -12.75 -4.26 -5.16
C PRO A 13 -13.85 -3.20 -5.32
N GLU A 14 -14.67 -2.98 -4.30
CA GLU A 14 -15.70 -1.91 -4.27
C GLU A 14 -15.10 -0.50 -4.33
N LEU A 15 -13.89 -0.32 -3.80
CA LEU A 15 -13.17 0.95 -3.81
C LEU A 15 -12.16 1.04 -4.95
N SER A 16 -11.99 -0.02 -5.75
CA SER A 16 -10.97 -0.11 -6.80
C SER A 16 -11.10 1.02 -7.84
N ASP A 17 -12.33 1.35 -8.24
CA ASP A 17 -12.60 2.47 -9.14
C ASP A 17 -12.18 3.83 -8.52
N ARG A 18 -12.56 4.07 -7.26
CA ARG A 18 -12.15 5.26 -6.49
C ARG A 18 -10.64 5.36 -6.32
N ILE A 19 -9.99 4.25 -6.01
CA ILE A 19 -8.53 4.15 -5.88
C ILE A 19 -7.89 4.52 -7.22
N HIS A 20 -8.44 4.07 -8.36
CA HIS A 20 -7.92 4.43 -9.68
C HIS A 20 -8.11 5.92 -9.99
N VAL A 21 -9.28 6.48 -9.69
CA VAL A 21 -9.55 7.92 -9.87
C VAL A 21 -8.62 8.76 -9.00
N LEU A 22 -8.46 8.42 -7.72
CA LEU A 22 -7.55 9.12 -6.82
C LEU A 22 -6.08 8.91 -7.24
N LYS A 23 -5.68 7.73 -7.66
CA LYS A 23 -4.30 7.49 -8.12
C LYS A 23 -3.94 8.28 -9.38
N THR A 24 -4.90 8.55 -10.25
CA THR A 24 -4.67 9.30 -11.50
C THR A 24 -4.88 10.81 -11.32
N GLY A 25 -5.80 11.22 -10.45
CA GLY A 25 -6.14 12.62 -10.19
C GLY A 25 -5.41 13.24 -9.00
N ASP A 26 -4.95 12.44 -8.04
CA ASP A 26 -4.33 12.86 -6.79
C ASP A 26 -2.90 12.30 -6.66
N ALA A 27 -1.92 13.17 -6.86
CA ALA A 27 -0.50 12.82 -6.82
C ALA A 27 -0.04 12.39 -5.41
N HIS A 28 -0.76 12.80 -4.36
CA HIS A 28 -0.45 12.41 -2.99
C HIS A 28 -0.90 10.97 -2.75
N PHE A 29 -2.14 10.63 -3.15
CA PHE A 29 -2.63 9.26 -3.11
C PHE A 29 -1.74 8.31 -3.92
N ALA A 30 -1.34 8.71 -5.13
CA ALA A 30 -0.46 7.92 -5.98
C ALA A 30 0.88 7.57 -5.31
N ARG A 31 1.48 8.53 -4.58
CA ARG A 31 2.72 8.31 -3.83
C ARG A 31 2.53 7.36 -2.65
N LEU A 32 1.49 7.59 -1.83
CA LEU A 32 1.19 6.73 -0.68
C LEU A 32 0.93 5.28 -1.11
N PHE A 33 0.22 5.12 -2.23
CA PHE A 33 -0.08 3.82 -2.80
C PHE A 33 1.18 3.09 -3.26
N ASP A 34 2.07 3.78 -3.99
CA ASP A 34 3.34 3.20 -4.42
C ASP A 34 4.20 2.81 -3.21
N GLU A 35 4.27 3.69 -2.20
CA GLU A 35 5.03 3.44 -0.97
C GLU A 35 4.49 2.23 -0.20
N TYR A 36 3.15 2.09 -0.09
CA TYR A 36 2.52 0.93 0.54
C TYR A 36 2.91 -0.36 -0.19
N HIS A 37 2.84 -0.34 -1.51
CA HIS A 37 3.18 -1.49 -2.34
C HIS A 37 4.67 -1.85 -2.27
N GLN A 38 5.57 -0.86 -2.18
CA GLN A 38 7.00 -1.10 -1.96
C GLN A 38 7.25 -1.78 -0.60
N ILE A 39 6.56 -1.33 0.46
CA ILE A 39 6.71 -1.89 1.81
C ILE A 39 6.13 -3.29 1.87
N ASP A 40 4.95 -3.53 1.30
CA ASP A 40 4.34 -4.87 1.28
C ASP A 40 5.24 -5.86 0.53
N LYS A 41 5.83 -5.45 -0.61
CA LYS A 41 6.84 -6.24 -1.32
C LYS A 41 8.10 -6.50 -0.49
N GLN A 42 8.59 -5.50 0.26
CA GLN A 42 9.74 -5.69 1.14
C GLN A 42 9.43 -6.68 2.26
N VAL A 43 8.27 -6.53 2.92
CA VAL A 43 7.81 -7.48 3.95
C VAL A 43 7.69 -8.88 3.37
N ALA A 44 7.07 -9.04 2.20
CA ALA A 44 6.95 -10.34 1.54
C ALA A 44 8.31 -10.95 1.16
N ARG A 45 9.33 -10.15 0.82
CA ARG A 45 10.71 -10.64 0.57
C ARG A 45 11.40 -11.06 1.85
N ILE A 46 11.21 -10.30 2.92
CA ILE A 46 11.70 -10.61 4.26
C ILE A 46 11.09 -11.91 4.77
N GLU A 47 9.77 -12.08 4.62
CA GLU A 47 9.04 -13.30 5.03
C GLU A 47 9.44 -14.52 4.20
N GLN A 48 9.82 -14.32 2.94
CA GLN A 48 10.39 -15.39 2.10
C GLN A 48 11.86 -15.69 2.41
N GLU A 49 12.44 -15.08 3.45
CA GLU A 49 13.86 -15.20 3.84
C GLU A 49 14.83 -14.81 2.70
N ILE A 50 14.35 -14.05 1.71
CA ILE A 50 15.15 -13.63 0.55
C ILE A 50 16.17 -12.58 0.98
N GLU A 51 15.82 -11.75 1.96
CA GLU A 51 16.66 -10.66 2.45
C GLU A 51 16.79 -10.72 3.97
N PRO A 52 18.02 -10.87 4.51
CA PRO A 52 18.24 -10.83 5.95
C PRO A 52 18.04 -9.40 6.43
N THR A 53 16.85 -9.12 6.95
CA THR A 53 16.53 -7.83 7.55
C THR A 53 16.80 -7.85 9.05
N SER A 54 17.09 -6.67 9.60
CA SER A 54 17.15 -6.50 11.05
C SER A 54 15.73 -6.44 11.62
N ASP A 55 15.54 -6.96 12.84
CA ASP A 55 14.25 -6.94 13.56
C ASP A 55 13.65 -5.51 13.61
N ASP A 56 14.50 -4.50 13.78
CA ASP A 56 14.15 -3.07 13.77
C ASP A 56 13.59 -2.60 12.42
N HIS A 57 14.16 -3.07 11.30
CA HIS A 57 13.65 -2.77 9.96
C HIS A 57 12.30 -3.43 9.71
N ALA A 58 12.12 -4.68 10.16
CA ALA A 58 10.84 -5.37 10.04
C ALA A 58 9.74 -4.65 10.85
N ASP A 59 10.05 -4.18 12.06
CA ASP A 59 9.12 -3.40 12.88
C ASP A 59 8.79 -2.04 12.24
N ALA A 60 9.79 -1.35 11.68
CA ALA A 60 9.60 -0.09 10.95
C ALA A 60 8.67 -0.27 9.74
N LEU A 61 8.88 -1.32 8.93
CA LEU A 61 8.03 -1.65 7.78
C LEU A 61 6.59 -1.95 8.21
N LYS A 62 6.39 -2.69 9.30
CA LYS A 62 5.04 -2.94 9.86
C LYS A 62 4.34 -1.65 10.27
N ARG A 63 5.04 -0.73 10.94
CA ARG A 63 4.50 0.57 11.34
C ARG A 63 4.14 1.42 10.13
N GLN A 64 5.04 1.51 9.15
CA GLN A 64 4.79 2.25 7.92
C GLN A 64 3.63 1.66 7.13
N ARG A 65 3.53 0.33 7.01
CA ARG A 65 2.38 -0.34 6.38
C ARG A 65 1.05 0.09 7.02
N LEU A 66 1.02 0.17 8.36
CA LEU A 66 -0.16 0.64 9.09
C LEU A 66 -0.45 2.12 8.80
N GLN A 67 0.57 2.98 8.85
CA GLN A 67 0.42 4.42 8.60
C GLN A 67 -0.03 4.73 7.17
N LEU A 68 0.53 4.04 6.19
CA LEU A 68 0.15 4.21 4.78
C LEU A 68 -1.28 3.71 4.54
N LYS A 69 -1.64 2.56 5.13
CA LYS A 69 -3.01 2.07 5.08
C LYS A 69 -3.99 3.08 5.69
N ASP A 70 -3.67 3.66 6.84
CA ASP A 70 -4.51 4.65 7.51
C ASP A 70 -4.67 5.91 6.65
N GLN A 71 -3.58 6.44 6.08
CA GLN A 71 -3.63 7.60 5.18
C GLN A 71 -4.42 7.33 3.90
N LEU A 72 -4.22 6.17 3.26
CA LEU A 72 -4.99 5.76 2.09
C LEU A 72 -6.49 5.66 2.43
N PHE A 73 -6.82 5.09 3.59
CA PHE A 73 -8.19 4.95 4.06
C PHE A 73 -8.82 6.31 4.40
N ASP A 74 -8.07 7.22 5.01
CA ASP A 74 -8.50 8.58 5.30
C ASP A 74 -8.81 9.33 3.99
N MET A 75 -7.95 9.24 2.98
CA MET A 75 -8.20 9.83 1.66
C MET A 75 -9.44 9.25 0.95
N LEU A 76 -9.62 7.92 1.04
CA LEU A 76 -10.79 7.24 0.47
C LEU A 76 -12.09 7.66 1.16
N ARG A 77 -12.04 7.99 2.46
CA ARG A 77 -13.19 8.47 3.24
C ARG A 77 -13.41 9.97 3.14
N ALA A 78 -12.34 10.76 3.04
CA ALA A 78 -12.35 12.21 2.99
C ALA A 78 -12.81 12.75 1.63
N THR A 79 -12.78 11.92 0.59
CA THR A 79 -13.37 12.25 -0.72
C THR A 79 -14.86 11.88 -0.70
N PRO A 80 -15.79 12.83 -0.43
CA PRO A 80 -17.21 12.57 -0.68
C PRO A 80 -17.40 12.35 -2.18
N ALA A 81 -18.18 11.31 -2.52
CA ALA A 81 -18.59 11.05 -3.90
C ALA A 81 -19.41 12.21 -4.48
#